data_AF-A0A2P5HSA1-F1
#
_entry.id   AF-A0A2P5HSA1-F1
#
_cell.length_a   1.000
_cell.length_b   1.000
_cell.length_c   1.000
_cell.angle_alpha   90.00
_cell.angle_beta   90.00
_cell.angle_gamma   90.00
#
_symmetry.space_group_name_H-M   'P 1'
#
loop_
_entity.id
_entity.type
_entity.pdbx_description
1 polymer ?
#
loop_
_entity_poly.entity_id
_entity_poly.type
_entity_poly.pdbx_seq_one_letter_code
_entity_poly.pdbx_strand_id
1 'polypeptide(L)'
;MSVSLRGCTARDQEPEKSFWLEFQVCRDGHYDHQHQHPRPAAAAASPATFTCFGNLPVELRLKIWEQLLQPRVVIAACLDEENAAGKRAQLARRPSLPAAPVLLRVCHESRAVALGRYELAFAWRVPAMLARPRSAPARVWFDFSLDTLLLLGELEPYDSSNINAPMVYFLNRADARRVRHVACAFEELRFGEIESEQIFGCLFHVLDSFTGARRLLITSTDDDLQRHTMIGCLPSSTDNVVQKMWWAWINGTSIVTSRMRDKQILMVREDSLADFVAEQI
;
A
#
# COMPACT_ATOMS: atom_id res chain seq x y z
N MET A 1 9.76 -63.60 -20.67
CA MET A 1 9.01 -62.90 -19.61
C MET A 1 9.33 -61.42 -19.73
N SER A 2 8.44 -60.65 -20.36
CA SER A 2 8.60 -59.20 -20.56
C SER A 2 7.70 -58.50 -19.55
N VAL A 3 8.29 -57.78 -18.60
CA VAL A 3 7.55 -56.98 -17.62
C VAL A 3 7.42 -55.57 -18.20
N SER A 4 6.25 -55.32 -18.77
CA SER A 4 5.79 -53.99 -19.13
C SER A 4 5.28 -53.31 -17.85
N LEU A 5 6.03 -52.33 -17.33
CA LEU A 5 5.53 -51.43 -16.29
C LEU A 5 4.91 -50.20 -16.96
N ARG A 6 3.66 -50.37 -17.39
CA ARG A 6 2.74 -49.24 -17.59
C ARG A 6 2.07 -48.92 -16.25
N GLY A 7 2.15 -47.64 -15.88
CA GLY A 7 1.13 -46.97 -15.09
C GLY A 7 1.44 -46.83 -13.60
N CYS A 8 1.75 -45.59 -13.19
CA CYS A 8 1.31 -45.07 -11.90
C CYS A 8 1.02 -43.56 -12.03
N THR A 9 -0.27 -43.27 -11.98
CA THR A 9 -0.93 -42.07 -11.44
C THR A 9 -0.64 -40.72 -12.09
N ALA A 10 -1.60 -40.30 -12.91
CA ALA A 10 -1.98 -38.89 -12.99
C ALA A 10 -2.13 -38.38 -11.55
N ARG A 11 -1.18 -37.55 -11.10
CA ARG A 11 -1.44 -36.68 -9.96
C ARG A 11 -2.61 -35.81 -10.39
N ASP A 12 -3.71 -35.87 -9.66
CA ASP A 12 -4.69 -34.78 -9.64
C ASP A 12 -3.90 -33.51 -9.37
N GLN A 13 -3.55 -32.79 -10.43
CA GLN A 13 -2.86 -31.50 -10.33
C GLN A 13 -3.93 -30.55 -9.82
N GLU A 14 -3.95 -30.34 -8.50
CA GLU A 14 -4.61 -29.16 -7.95
C GLU A 14 -4.18 -27.95 -8.78
N PRO A 15 -5.12 -27.07 -9.16
CA PRO A 15 -4.82 -25.94 -10.01
C PRO A 15 -3.72 -25.10 -9.36
N GLU A 16 -2.61 -24.96 -10.07
CA GLU A 16 -1.47 -24.15 -9.64
C GLU A 16 -1.94 -22.72 -9.40
N LYS A 17 -1.83 -22.23 -8.15
CA LYS A 17 -2.25 -20.86 -7.79
C LYS A 17 -1.52 -19.82 -8.65
N SER A 18 -2.16 -18.68 -8.85
CA SER A 18 -1.68 -17.57 -9.67
C SER A 18 -1.84 -16.28 -8.89
N PHE A 19 -0.73 -15.61 -8.57
CA PHE A 19 -0.75 -14.31 -7.90
C PHE A 19 -0.41 -13.18 -8.86
N TRP A 20 -0.91 -11.97 -8.59
CA TRP A 20 -0.50 -10.75 -9.29
C TRP A 20 -0.70 -9.51 -8.44
N LEU A 21 -0.05 -8.42 -8.84
CA LEU A 21 -0.22 -7.12 -8.21
C LEU A 21 -1.08 -6.19 -9.08
N GLU A 22 -2.05 -5.54 -8.44
CA GLU A 22 -2.80 -4.40 -8.99
C GLU A 22 -2.43 -3.14 -8.21
N PHE A 23 -2.39 -2.00 -8.91
CA PHE A 23 -2.06 -0.71 -8.31
C PHE A 23 -3.20 0.27 -8.51
N GLN A 24 -3.55 1.01 -7.46
CA GLN A 24 -4.57 2.05 -7.48
C GLN A 24 -4.09 3.26 -6.70
N VAL A 25 -4.38 4.46 -7.20
CA VAL A 25 -4.14 5.69 -6.45
C VAL A 25 -5.45 6.05 -5.75
N CYS A 26 -5.43 6.14 -4.42
CA CYS A 26 -6.64 6.46 -3.65
C CYS A 26 -6.65 7.88 -3.08
N ARG A 27 -5.49 8.53 -2.98
CA ARG A 27 -5.33 9.93 -2.57
C ARG A 27 -4.27 10.59 -3.46
N ASP A 28 -4.54 11.80 -3.93
CA ASP A 28 -3.60 12.60 -4.72
C ASP A 28 -3.07 13.84 -3.98
N GLY A 29 -3.46 14.02 -2.72
CA GLY A 29 -3.05 15.13 -1.86
C GLY A 29 -3.65 16.49 -2.21
N HIS A 30 -4.49 16.58 -3.25
CA HIS A 30 -5.10 17.83 -3.71
C HIS A 30 -6.56 17.99 -3.28
N TYR A 31 -7.13 16.97 -2.62
CA TYR A 31 -8.48 16.98 -2.09
C TYR A 31 -8.50 16.34 -0.71
N ASP A 32 -8.50 17.19 0.32
CA ASP A 32 -9.13 16.91 1.60
C ASP A 32 -9.29 18.21 2.40
N HIS A 33 -10.28 19.00 2.01
CA HIS A 33 -10.87 19.93 2.95
C HIS A 33 -12.32 19.53 3.15
N GLN A 34 -12.59 18.91 4.29
CA GLN A 34 -13.90 18.87 4.96
C GLN A 34 -14.47 20.26 5.27
N HIS A 35 -13.99 21.33 4.63
CA HIS A 35 -14.79 22.54 4.44
C HIS A 35 -15.77 22.29 3.30
N GLN A 36 -16.81 21.49 3.58
CA GLN A 36 -18.14 21.81 3.08
C GLN A 36 -18.49 23.19 3.64
N HIS A 37 -17.96 24.25 3.04
CA HIS A 37 -18.70 25.49 3.02
C HIS A 37 -20.03 25.14 2.34
N PRO A 38 -21.19 25.38 2.97
CA PRO A 38 -22.47 25.19 2.30
C PRO A 38 -22.38 25.94 0.98
N ARG A 39 -22.45 25.21 -0.14
CA ARG A 39 -22.42 25.79 -1.48
C ARG A 39 -23.46 26.90 -1.47
N PRO A 40 -23.07 28.19 -1.51
CA PRO A 40 -24.06 29.24 -1.55
C PRO A 40 -24.91 28.98 -2.80
N ALA A 41 -26.22 28.81 -2.59
CA ALA A 41 -27.18 28.81 -3.67
C ALA A 41 -26.94 30.11 -4.45
N ALA A 42 -26.61 29.99 -5.73
CA ALA A 42 -26.05 31.02 -6.62
C ALA A 42 -24.52 31.22 -6.56
N ALA A 43 -23.74 30.20 -6.93
CA ALA A 43 -22.39 30.43 -7.45
C ALA A 43 -22.52 30.91 -8.90
N ALA A 44 -22.26 32.21 -9.12
CA ALA A 44 -21.95 32.74 -10.44
C ALA A 44 -20.89 31.85 -11.09
N ALA A 45 -21.04 31.57 -12.39
CA ALA A 45 -20.13 30.70 -13.14
C ALA A 45 -18.68 31.16 -12.92
N SER A 46 -17.90 30.37 -12.19
CA SER A 46 -16.47 30.59 -12.04
C SER A 46 -15.86 30.68 -13.45
N PRO A 47 -15.05 31.71 -13.75
CA PRO A 47 -14.49 31.86 -15.08
C PRO A 47 -13.73 30.59 -15.45
N ALA A 48 -14.05 30.02 -16.61
CA ALA A 48 -13.53 28.72 -17.06
C ALA A 48 -12.00 28.72 -17.28
N THR A 49 -11.37 29.89 -17.22
CA THR A 49 -9.94 30.09 -17.51
C THR A 49 -9.37 31.20 -16.64
N PHE A 50 -8.32 30.87 -15.88
CA PHE A 50 -7.47 31.82 -15.18
C PHE A 50 -6.24 32.13 -16.06
N THR A 51 -6.18 33.33 -16.63
CA THR A 51 -5.13 33.72 -17.59
C THR A 51 -3.92 34.40 -16.96
N CYS A 52 -4.02 34.84 -15.71
CA CYS A 52 -2.96 35.61 -15.04
C CYS A 52 -1.73 34.78 -14.64
N PHE A 53 -1.84 33.44 -14.59
CA PHE A 53 -0.74 32.57 -14.18
C PHE A 53 0.51 32.78 -15.05
N GLY A 54 0.34 32.90 -16.36
CA GLY A 54 1.45 33.11 -17.30
C GLY A 54 2.18 34.45 -17.14
N ASN A 55 1.55 35.43 -16.48
CA ASN A 55 2.14 36.76 -16.25
C ASN A 55 3.05 36.80 -15.02
N LEU A 56 3.09 35.73 -14.23
CA LEU A 56 3.97 35.65 -13.07
C LEU A 56 5.43 35.44 -13.51
N PRO A 57 6.41 36.04 -12.81
CA PRO A 57 7.82 35.69 -12.94
C PRO A 57 8.04 34.18 -12.88
N VAL A 58 9.00 33.68 -13.65
CA VAL A 58 9.24 32.23 -13.79
C VAL A 58 9.52 31.57 -12.44
N GLU A 59 10.22 32.26 -11.54
CA GLU A 59 10.55 31.76 -10.20
C GLU A 59 9.29 31.53 -9.37
N LEU A 60 8.29 32.42 -9.49
CA LEU A 60 7.01 32.25 -8.79
C LEU A 60 6.18 31.12 -9.39
N ARG A 61 6.18 30.98 -10.72
CA ARG A 61 5.46 29.88 -11.38
C ARG A 61 6.06 28.51 -11.01
N LEU A 62 7.39 28.40 -11.01
CA LEU A 62 8.10 27.20 -10.58
C LEU A 62 7.82 26.89 -9.11
N LYS A 63 7.89 27.88 -8.21
CA LYS A 63 7.50 27.69 -6.80
C LYS A 63 6.07 27.20 -6.67
N ILE A 64 5.11 27.73 -7.43
CA ILE A 64 3.73 27.25 -7.40
C ILE A 64 3.65 25.78 -7.83
N TRP A 65 4.34 25.38 -8.90
CA TRP A 65 4.38 23.99 -9.32
C TRP A 65 5.03 23.06 -8.29
N GLU A 66 6.11 23.50 -7.63
CA GLU A 66 6.74 22.76 -6.55
C GLU A 66 5.80 22.58 -5.35
N GLN A 67 5.03 23.62 -4.99
CA GLN A 67 4.03 23.53 -3.91
C GLN A 67 2.83 22.64 -4.26
N LEU A 68 2.60 22.35 -5.54
CA LEU A 68 1.58 21.39 -5.99
C LEU A 68 2.10 19.94 -5.99
N LEU A 69 3.34 19.68 -5.57
CA LEU A 69 3.78 18.33 -5.27
C LEU A 69 3.22 17.94 -3.89
N GLN A 70 2.12 17.20 -3.88
CA GLN A 70 1.46 16.75 -2.66
C GLN A 70 1.69 15.26 -2.43
N PRO A 71 1.75 14.79 -1.17
CA PRO A 71 1.84 13.36 -0.84
C PRO A 71 0.64 12.59 -1.39
N ARG A 72 0.92 11.46 -2.06
CA ARG A 72 -0.12 10.57 -2.60
C ARG A 72 -0.13 9.24 -1.85
N VAL A 73 -1.27 8.57 -1.86
CA VAL A 73 -1.37 7.19 -1.39
C VAL A 73 -1.58 6.28 -2.58
N VAL A 74 -0.61 5.41 -2.81
CA VAL A 74 -0.64 4.39 -3.86
C VAL A 74 -0.80 3.02 -3.22
N ILE A 75 -1.86 2.33 -3.59
CA ILE A 75 -2.16 0.98 -3.12
C ILE A 75 -1.43 -0.02 -4.01
N ALA A 76 -0.76 -0.98 -3.39
CA ALA A 76 -0.30 -2.20 -4.04
C ALA A 76 -1.11 -3.37 -3.48
N ALA A 77 -2.02 -3.91 -4.28
CA ALA A 77 -2.89 -5.01 -3.90
C ALA A 77 -2.36 -6.34 -4.43
N CYS A 78 -2.16 -7.33 -3.57
CA CYS A 78 -1.89 -8.71 -3.96
C CYS A 78 -3.20 -9.49 -4.14
N LEU A 79 -3.40 -10.05 -5.32
CA LEU A 79 -4.59 -10.81 -5.69
C LEU A 79 -4.21 -12.23 -6.13
N ASP A 80 -5.13 -13.15 -5.90
CA ASP A 80 -5.20 -14.47 -6.53
C ASP A 80 -6.59 -14.76 -7.10
N GLU A 81 -6.77 -15.90 -7.74
CA GLU A 81 -8.05 -16.27 -8.37
C GLU A 81 -9.19 -16.46 -7.36
N GLU A 82 -8.88 -16.81 -6.11
CA GLU A 82 -9.88 -17.09 -5.06
C GLU A 82 -10.37 -15.79 -4.41
N ASN A 83 -9.45 -14.86 -4.10
CA ASN A 83 -9.76 -13.61 -3.39
C ASN A 83 -9.96 -12.40 -4.30
N ALA A 84 -9.69 -12.50 -5.62
CA ALA A 84 -9.70 -11.35 -6.52
C ALA A 84 -11.01 -10.52 -6.46
N ALA A 85 -12.16 -11.19 -6.36
CA ALA A 85 -13.44 -10.49 -6.26
C ALA A 85 -13.55 -9.67 -4.96
N GLY A 86 -13.16 -10.27 -3.82
CA GLY A 86 -13.14 -9.60 -2.52
C GLY A 86 -12.16 -8.43 -2.49
N LYS A 87 -10.94 -8.63 -3.00
CA LYS A 87 -9.91 -7.59 -3.03
C LYS A 87 -10.25 -6.44 -3.97
N ARG A 88 -10.85 -6.71 -5.12
CA ARG A 88 -11.36 -5.63 -6.00
C ARG A 88 -12.54 -4.89 -5.38
N ALA A 89 -13.42 -5.57 -4.65
CA ALA A 89 -14.47 -4.90 -3.89
C ALA A 89 -13.88 -3.99 -2.80
N GLN A 90 -12.83 -4.45 -2.10
CA GLN A 90 -12.11 -3.67 -1.11
C GLN A 90 -11.43 -2.43 -1.73
N LEU A 91 -10.80 -2.59 -2.91
CA LEU A 91 -10.24 -1.48 -3.69
C LEU A 91 -11.32 -0.48 -4.14
N ALA A 92 -12.49 -0.99 -4.56
CA ALA A 92 -13.60 -0.18 -5.01
C ALA A 92 -14.28 0.65 -3.90
N ARG A 93 -14.07 0.30 -2.62
CA ARG A 93 -14.48 1.16 -1.48
C ARG A 93 -13.65 2.44 -1.38
N ARG A 94 -12.49 2.47 -2.04
CA ARG A 94 -11.57 3.60 -2.02
C ARG A 94 -11.69 4.39 -3.33
N PRO A 95 -11.42 5.71 -3.32
CA PRO A 95 -11.36 6.47 -4.55
C PRO A 95 -10.37 5.84 -5.54
N SER A 96 -10.72 5.88 -6.83
CA SER A 96 -9.82 5.46 -7.91
C SER A 96 -9.44 6.70 -8.71
N LEU A 97 -8.27 7.23 -8.39
CA LEU A 97 -7.73 8.45 -9.00
C LEU A 97 -6.82 8.10 -10.19
N PRO A 98 -6.58 9.04 -11.11
CA PRO A 98 -5.67 8.82 -12.22
C PRO A 98 -4.27 8.36 -11.75
N ALA A 99 -3.74 7.32 -12.40
CA ALA A 99 -2.45 6.74 -12.05
C ALA A 99 -1.29 7.75 -12.20
N ALA A 100 -1.34 8.59 -13.23
CA ALA A 100 -0.34 9.64 -13.47
C ALA A 100 -0.68 10.91 -12.69
N PRO A 101 0.26 11.47 -11.89
CA PRO A 101 0.05 12.72 -11.19
C PRO A 101 -0.34 13.86 -12.14
N VAL A 102 -1.24 14.72 -11.68
CA VAL A 102 -1.83 15.79 -12.49
C VAL A 102 -0.77 16.69 -13.13
N LEU A 103 0.30 17.01 -12.39
CA LEU A 103 1.40 17.86 -12.85
C LEU A 103 2.11 17.33 -14.11
N LEU A 104 2.09 16.01 -14.36
CA LEU A 104 2.65 15.44 -15.60
C LEU A 104 1.83 15.75 -16.85
N ARG A 105 0.59 16.26 -16.68
CA ARG A 105 -0.40 16.42 -17.75
C ARG A 105 -0.88 17.87 -17.94
N VAL A 106 -0.63 18.79 -17.00
CA VAL A 106 -1.12 20.18 -17.08
C VAL A 106 -0.42 20.97 -18.20
N CYS A 107 0.90 21.18 -18.10
CA CYS A 107 1.68 21.89 -19.11
C CYS A 107 3.14 21.41 -19.13
N HIS A 108 3.95 21.96 -20.05
CA HIS A 108 5.37 21.59 -20.15
C HIS A 108 6.17 21.93 -18.89
N GLU A 109 5.88 23.07 -18.27
CA GLU A 109 6.59 23.53 -17.08
C GLU A 109 6.29 22.66 -15.85
N SER A 110 5.01 22.40 -15.57
CA SER A 110 4.62 21.50 -14.48
C SER A 110 5.18 20.10 -14.68
N ARG A 111 5.22 19.63 -15.94
CA ARG A 111 5.76 18.32 -16.28
C ARG A 111 7.26 18.23 -16.02
N ALA A 112 8.03 19.28 -16.34
CA ALA A 112 9.45 19.33 -16.04
C ALA A 112 9.72 19.25 -14.52
N VAL A 113 8.94 19.99 -13.72
CA VAL A 113 9.03 19.93 -12.25
C VAL A 113 8.67 18.53 -11.74
N ALA A 114 7.57 17.95 -12.21
CA ALA A 114 7.13 16.63 -11.78
C ALA A 114 8.09 15.51 -12.19
N LEU A 115 8.69 15.56 -13.38
CA LEU A 115 9.68 14.56 -13.83
C LEU A 115 11.01 14.63 -13.07
N GLY A 116 11.30 15.72 -12.36
CA GLY A 116 12.42 15.78 -11.42
C GLY A 116 12.20 15.00 -10.11
N ARG A 117 10.98 14.50 -9.89
CA ARG A 117 10.53 13.91 -8.62
C ARG A 117 9.89 12.53 -8.78
N TYR A 118 8.99 12.42 -9.75
CA TYR A 118 8.27 11.20 -10.08
C TYR A 118 9.01 10.38 -11.13
N GLU A 119 9.07 9.07 -10.89
CA GLU A 119 9.55 8.08 -11.85
C GLU A 119 8.59 6.89 -11.89
N LEU A 120 8.69 6.08 -12.96
CA LEU A 120 7.94 4.83 -13.06
C LEU A 120 8.63 3.76 -12.20
N ALA A 121 7.92 3.28 -11.18
CA ALA A 121 8.39 2.31 -10.20
C ALA A 121 7.53 1.04 -10.17
N PHE A 122 7.97 0.09 -9.34
CA PHE A 122 7.28 -1.14 -8.97
C PHE A 122 7.07 -2.12 -10.14
N ALA A 123 8.15 -2.40 -10.86
CA ALA A 123 8.22 -3.67 -11.57
C ALA A 123 8.08 -4.82 -10.55
N TRP A 124 7.40 -5.90 -10.93
CA TRP A 124 7.17 -7.01 -10.01
C TRP A 124 7.24 -8.36 -10.70
N ARG A 125 7.53 -9.40 -9.91
CA ARG A 125 7.60 -10.79 -10.35
C ARG A 125 7.22 -11.72 -9.21
N VAL A 126 6.30 -12.64 -9.48
CA VAL A 126 5.94 -13.72 -8.56
C VAL A 126 7.01 -14.83 -8.64
N PRO A 127 7.56 -15.27 -7.50
CA PRO A 127 8.50 -16.38 -7.44
C PRO A 127 7.89 -17.69 -7.95
N ALA A 128 8.63 -18.42 -8.78
CA ALA A 128 8.16 -19.68 -9.37
C ALA A 128 7.91 -20.80 -8.34
N MET A 129 8.49 -20.68 -7.14
CA MET A 129 8.26 -21.63 -6.04
C MET A 129 6.90 -21.47 -5.39
N LEU A 130 6.24 -20.32 -5.55
CA LEU A 130 4.95 -20.03 -4.91
C LEU A 130 3.77 -20.33 -5.84
N ALA A 131 3.92 -20.03 -7.12
CA ALA A 131 2.81 -19.98 -8.06
C ALA A 131 3.30 -19.92 -9.50
N ARG A 132 2.35 -20.03 -10.43
CA ARG A 132 2.60 -19.79 -11.85
C ARG A 132 3.34 -18.45 -12.03
N PRO A 133 4.55 -18.44 -12.62
CA PRO A 133 5.35 -17.23 -12.76
C PRO A 133 4.61 -16.13 -13.52
N ARG A 134 4.45 -14.97 -12.88
CA ARG A 134 3.91 -13.75 -13.50
C ARG A 134 4.82 -12.58 -13.19
N SER A 135 4.89 -11.63 -14.10
CA SER A 135 5.65 -10.40 -13.92
C SER A 135 5.07 -9.26 -14.72
N ALA A 136 5.27 -8.04 -14.25
CA ALA A 136 4.95 -6.83 -15.00
C ALA A 136 6.08 -5.80 -14.88
N PRO A 137 6.30 -4.96 -15.93
CA PRO A 137 7.24 -3.86 -15.85
C PRO A 137 6.71 -2.74 -14.93
N ALA A 138 7.59 -1.82 -14.55
CA ALA A 138 7.25 -0.64 -13.78
C ALA A 138 6.22 0.23 -14.52
N ARG A 139 5.10 0.56 -13.85
CA ARG A 139 3.96 1.28 -14.44
C ARG A 139 3.36 2.33 -13.52
N VAL A 140 3.91 2.50 -12.33
CA VAL A 140 3.36 3.36 -11.28
C VAL A 140 4.23 4.59 -11.15
N TRP A 141 3.66 5.78 -11.34
CA TRP A 141 4.38 7.03 -11.03
C TRP A 141 4.43 7.22 -9.52
N PHE A 142 5.65 7.26 -8.96
CA PHE A 142 5.88 7.33 -7.52
C PHE A 142 7.00 8.33 -7.19
N ASP A 143 6.77 9.21 -6.21
CA ASP A 143 7.82 10.00 -5.56
C ASP A 143 8.20 9.31 -4.24
N PHE A 144 9.38 8.66 -4.20
CA PHE A 144 9.84 7.90 -3.04
C PHE A 144 10.02 8.72 -1.75
N SER A 145 10.02 10.04 -1.84
CA SER A 145 10.17 10.93 -0.70
C SER A 145 8.85 11.49 -0.15
N LEU A 146 7.77 11.48 -0.93
CA LEU A 146 6.46 12.01 -0.53
C LEU A 146 5.38 10.94 -0.51
N ASP A 147 5.37 10.05 -1.50
CA ASP A 147 4.29 9.09 -1.68
C ASP A 147 4.37 7.96 -0.64
N THR A 148 3.17 7.50 -0.26
CA THR A 148 2.98 6.36 0.63
C THR A 148 2.53 5.15 -0.16
N LEU A 149 3.19 4.02 0.06
CA LEU A 149 2.79 2.73 -0.47
C LEU A 149 1.90 2.00 0.55
N LEU A 150 0.61 1.85 0.26
CA LEU A 150 -0.34 1.08 1.08
C LEU A 150 -0.43 -0.35 0.55
N LEU A 151 -0.03 -1.32 1.37
CA LEU A 151 -0.11 -2.74 1.05
C LEU A 151 -1.50 -3.27 1.37
N LEU A 152 -2.09 -3.96 0.39
CA LEU A 152 -3.40 -4.57 0.47
C LEU A 152 -3.35 -6.00 -0.08
N GLY A 153 -4.27 -6.85 0.37
CA GLY A 153 -4.31 -8.25 -0.04
C GLY A 153 -3.41 -9.16 0.78
N GLU A 154 -3.20 -10.37 0.28
CA GLU A 154 -2.38 -11.39 0.96
C GLU A 154 -0.97 -10.87 1.21
N LEU A 155 -0.66 -10.49 2.45
CA LEU A 155 0.67 -10.03 2.80
C LEU A 155 1.68 -11.19 2.84
N GLU A 156 1.19 -12.40 3.11
CA GLU A 156 1.94 -13.65 3.17
C GLU A 156 1.14 -14.78 2.48
N PRO A 157 1.08 -14.80 1.14
CA PRO A 157 0.38 -15.84 0.40
C PRO A 157 1.10 -17.20 0.52
N TYR A 158 0.29 -18.27 0.47
CA TYR A 158 0.74 -19.67 0.54
C TYR A 158 0.37 -20.42 -0.74
N ASP A 159 1.29 -21.29 -1.19
CA ASP A 159 1.01 -22.26 -2.25
C ASP A 159 0.27 -23.50 -1.72
N SER A 160 -0.03 -24.47 -2.59
CA SER A 160 -0.66 -25.75 -2.20
C SER A 160 0.24 -26.65 -1.35
N SER A 161 1.54 -26.36 -1.31
CA SER A 161 2.54 -27.07 -0.49
C SER A 161 2.80 -26.37 0.86
N ASN A 162 2.00 -25.36 1.21
CA ASN A 162 2.14 -24.53 2.41
C ASN A 162 3.47 -23.75 2.49
N ILE A 163 4.08 -23.48 1.34
CA ILE A 163 5.23 -22.58 1.20
C ILE A 163 4.68 -21.15 1.12
N ASN A 164 5.15 -20.29 2.02
CA ASN A 164 4.84 -18.86 2.02
C ASN A 164 5.90 -18.03 1.30
N ALA A 165 5.44 -16.97 0.63
CA ALA A 165 6.34 -15.91 0.20
C ALA A 165 5.63 -14.55 0.31
N PRO A 166 6.07 -13.67 1.22
CA PRO A 166 5.48 -12.35 1.42
C PRO A 166 5.34 -11.56 0.12
N MET A 167 4.19 -10.90 -0.09
CA MET A 167 3.93 -10.14 -1.33
C MET A 167 4.96 -9.05 -1.60
N VAL A 168 5.58 -8.54 -0.54
CA VAL A 168 6.63 -7.52 -0.61
C VAL A 168 7.87 -8.00 -1.35
N TYR A 169 8.08 -9.32 -1.45
CA TYR A 169 9.12 -9.94 -2.26
C TYR A 169 8.77 -10.01 -3.75
N PHE A 170 7.52 -9.75 -4.13
CA PHE A 170 7.15 -9.67 -5.55
C PHE A 170 7.63 -8.35 -6.14
N LEU A 171 7.69 -7.30 -5.34
CA LEU A 171 8.14 -5.97 -5.75
C LEU A 171 9.64 -5.97 -6.08
N ASN A 172 10.05 -5.10 -7.00
CA ASN A 172 11.46 -4.85 -7.24
C ASN A 172 12.16 -4.40 -5.94
N ARG A 173 13.21 -5.12 -5.57
CA ARG A 173 13.93 -4.90 -4.32
C ARG A 173 14.60 -3.52 -4.22
N ALA A 174 15.03 -2.95 -5.35
CA ALA A 174 15.64 -1.63 -5.36
C ALA A 174 14.60 -0.54 -5.05
N ASP A 175 13.39 -0.67 -5.63
CA ASP A 175 12.28 0.25 -5.36
C ASP A 175 11.80 0.14 -3.91
N ALA A 176 11.55 -1.09 -3.44
CA ALA A 176 11.11 -1.32 -2.06
C ALA A 176 12.05 -0.67 -1.02
N ARG A 177 13.36 -0.77 -1.22
CA ARG A 177 14.34 -0.15 -0.30
C ARG A 177 14.30 1.39 -0.28
N ARG A 178 13.81 2.03 -1.35
CA ARG A 178 13.74 3.49 -1.48
C ARG A 178 12.46 4.07 -0.88
N VAL A 179 11.40 3.29 -0.75
CA VAL A 179 10.13 3.73 -0.15
C VAL A 179 10.38 4.16 1.28
N ARG A 180 9.96 5.39 1.61
CA ARG A 180 10.10 5.99 2.95
C ARG A 180 8.83 5.91 3.78
N HIS A 181 7.68 5.85 3.12
CA HIS A 181 6.36 5.79 3.75
C HIS A 181 5.66 4.52 3.27
N VAL A 182 5.46 3.57 4.18
CA VAL A 182 4.78 2.31 3.91
C VAL A 182 3.68 2.10 4.94
N ALA A 183 2.54 1.62 4.45
CA ALA A 183 1.39 1.27 5.27
C ALA A 183 0.89 -0.13 4.88
N CYS A 184 0.17 -0.80 5.78
CA CYS A 184 -0.62 -2.00 5.48
C CYS A 184 -2.04 -1.83 6.02
N ALA A 185 -3.03 -2.35 5.30
CA ALA A 185 -4.40 -2.35 5.78
C ALA A 185 -4.56 -3.36 6.94
N PHE A 186 -5.25 -2.96 8.01
CA PHE A 186 -5.47 -3.78 9.20
C PHE A 186 -6.20 -5.10 8.86
N GLU A 187 -7.20 -5.03 7.97
CA GLU A 187 -7.95 -6.19 7.46
C GLU A 187 -7.01 -7.29 6.90
N GLU A 188 -5.84 -6.92 6.39
CA GLU A 188 -4.87 -7.86 5.81
C GLU A 188 -3.99 -8.56 6.83
N LEU A 189 -3.99 -8.08 8.08
CA LEU A 189 -3.34 -8.78 9.19
C LEU A 189 -4.17 -9.97 9.66
N ARG A 190 -5.42 -10.12 9.16
CA ARG A 190 -6.35 -11.21 9.52
C ARG A 190 -6.41 -11.46 11.02
N PHE A 191 -6.42 -10.35 11.78
CA PHE A 191 -6.33 -10.38 13.22
C PHE A 191 -7.51 -11.17 13.82
N GLY A 192 -7.22 -12.21 14.59
CA GLY A 192 -8.22 -13.12 15.15
C GLY A 192 -8.50 -14.37 14.32
N GLU A 193 -8.04 -14.43 13.07
CA GLU A 193 -8.06 -15.65 12.25
C GLU A 193 -6.72 -16.40 12.33
N ILE A 194 -5.62 -15.65 12.42
CA ILE A 194 -4.27 -16.19 12.51
C ILE A 194 -3.60 -15.86 13.85
N GLU A 195 -2.61 -16.68 14.22
CA GLU A 195 -1.83 -16.52 15.44
C GLU A 195 -0.98 -15.25 15.40
N SER A 196 -0.74 -14.63 16.56
CA SER A 196 0.03 -13.38 16.66
C SER A 196 1.47 -13.52 16.13
N GLU A 197 2.06 -14.72 16.21
CA GLU A 197 3.38 -15.00 15.65
C GLU A 197 3.41 -14.89 14.12
N GLN A 198 2.35 -15.34 13.45
CA GLN A 198 2.23 -15.25 11.99
C GLN A 198 2.06 -13.80 11.55
N ILE A 199 1.22 -13.02 12.26
CA ILE A 199 1.08 -11.57 12.02
C ILE A 199 2.44 -10.89 12.16
N PHE A 200 3.23 -11.26 13.18
CA PHE A 200 4.56 -10.70 13.37
C PHE A 200 5.53 -11.09 12.25
N GLY A 201 5.53 -12.36 11.82
CA GLY A 201 6.34 -12.83 10.70
C GLY A 201 6.08 -12.02 9.44
N CYS A 202 4.80 -11.82 9.12
CA CYS A 202 4.35 -10.97 8.03
C CYS A 202 4.90 -9.53 8.14
N LEU A 203 4.69 -8.85 9.27
CA LEU A 203 5.15 -7.47 9.48
C LEU A 203 6.68 -7.35 9.42
N PHE A 204 7.40 -8.36 9.91
CA PHE A 204 8.85 -8.42 9.81
C PHE A 204 9.32 -8.41 8.35
N HIS A 205 8.69 -9.20 7.49
CA HIS A 205 9.03 -9.25 6.07
C HIS A 205 8.79 -7.91 5.36
N VAL A 206 7.73 -7.18 5.74
CA VAL A 206 7.48 -5.81 5.29
C VAL A 206 8.65 -4.92 5.71
N LEU A 207 8.98 -4.86 7.00
CA LEU A 207 10.05 -4.00 7.52
C LEU A 207 11.43 -4.30 6.95
N ASP A 208 11.78 -5.58 6.73
CA ASP A 208 13.05 -5.96 6.12
C ASP A 208 13.12 -5.61 4.62
N SER A 209 11.99 -5.64 3.92
CA SER A 209 11.91 -5.25 2.50
C SER A 209 12.01 -3.74 2.30
N PHE A 210 11.31 -2.97 3.14
CA PHE A 210 11.22 -1.51 3.06
C PHE A 210 12.23 -0.83 4.00
N THR A 211 13.52 -1.08 3.78
CA THR A 211 14.59 -0.60 4.68
C THR A 211 14.65 0.93 4.78
N GLY A 212 14.20 1.67 3.77
CA GLY A 212 14.12 3.14 3.76
C GLY A 212 13.03 3.70 4.68
N ALA A 213 12.01 2.92 4.99
CA ALA A 213 10.90 3.35 5.84
C ALA A 213 11.28 3.21 7.32
N ARG A 214 11.24 4.31 8.08
CA ARG A 214 11.47 4.28 9.54
C ARG A 214 10.25 3.80 10.32
N ARG A 215 9.08 3.90 9.72
CA ARG A 215 7.81 3.52 10.35
C ARG A 215 7.00 2.66 9.39
N LEU A 216 6.31 1.67 9.93
CA LEU A 216 5.25 0.94 9.26
C LEU A 216 3.92 1.39 9.87
N LEU A 217 3.04 1.90 9.02
CA LEU A 217 1.70 2.32 9.44
C LEU A 217 0.71 1.18 9.21
N ILE A 218 -0.19 0.94 10.16
CA ILE A 218 -1.29 0.00 10.02
C ILE A 218 -2.56 0.84 9.91
N THR A 219 -3.28 0.77 8.79
CA THR A 219 -4.49 1.56 8.58
C THR A 219 -5.72 0.80 9.04
N SER A 220 -6.52 1.41 9.92
CA SER A 220 -7.81 0.87 10.35
C SER A 220 -8.96 1.69 9.76
N THR A 221 -9.99 0.99 9.27
CA THR A 221 -11.29 1.58 8.93
C THR A 221 -12.24 1.54 10.14
N ASP A 222 -13.35 2.29 10.07
CA ASP A 222 -14.38 2.23 11.13
C ASP A 222 -15.01 0.83 11.21
N ASP A 223 -15.14 0.12 10.09
CA ASP A 223 -15.60 -1.27 10.03
C ASP A 223 -14.66 -2.21 10.78
N ASP A 224 -13.34 -2.05 10.64
CA ASP A 224 -12.35 -2.87 11.34
C ASP A 224 -12.48 -2.69 12.86
N LEU A 225 -12.59 -1.44 13.29
CA LEU A 225 -12.76 -1.09 14.70
C LEU A 225 -14.07 -1.68 15.24
N GLN A 226 -15.19 -1.55 14.52
CA GLN A 226 -16.47 -2.09 14.96
C GLN A 226 -16.45 -3.61 15.06
N ARG A 227 -16.01 -4.32 14.00
CA ARG A 227 -16.01 -5.79 13.97
C ARG A 227 -15.20 -6.37 15.12
N HIS A 228 -13.98 -5.89 15.31
CA HIS A 228 -13.12 -6.49 16.32
C HIS A 228 -13.37 -5.93 17.73
N THR A 229 -14.05 -4.78 17.88
CA THR A 229 -14.61 -4.36 19.19
C THR A 229 -15.78 -5.25 19.60
N MET A 230 -16.67 -5.61 18.67
CA MET A 230 -17.80 -6.51 18.94
C MET A 230 -17.36 -7.93 19.29
N ILE A 231 -16.26 -8.41 18.72
CA ILE A 231 -15.70 -9.75 19.01
C ILE A 231 -14.88 -9.73 20.33
N GLY A 232 -14.71 -8.57 20.97
CA GLY A 232 -13.91 -8.43 22.20
C GLY A 232 -12.39 -8.55 21.98
N CYS A 233 -11.94 -8.58 20.73
CA CYS A 233 -10.54 -8.63 20.34
C CYS A 233 -9.86 -7.25 20.44
N LEU A 234 -10.63 -6.19 20.22
CA LEU A 234 -10.24 -4.79 20.45
C LEU A 234 -11.02 -4.26 21.65
N PRO A 235 -10.37 -3.80 22.73
CA PRO A 235 -11.09 -3.07 23.77
C PRO A 235 -11.51 -1.70 23.23
N SER A 236 -12.50 -1.07 23.86
CA SER A 236 -13.03 0.26 23.48
C SER A 236 -11.91 1.30 23.26
N SER A 237 -12.23 2.36 22.50
CA SER A 237 -11.38 3.34 21.80
C SER A 237 -10.16 3.98 22.50
N THR A 238 -9.77 3.54 23.69
CA THR A 238 -8.60 3.99 24.46
C THR A 238 -7.52 2.93 24.63
N ASP A 239 -7.70 1.71 24.12
CA ASP A 239 -6.79 0.58 24.38
C ASP A 239 -6.06 0.12 23.11
N ASN A 240 -4.73 0.26 23.11
CA ASN A 240 -3.90 0.20 21.92
C ASN A 240 -3.54 -1.25 21.53
N VAL A 241 -4.10 -1.72 20.42
CA VAL A 241 -3.81 -3.03 19.78
C VAL A 241 -2.32 -3.24 19.55
N VAL A 242 -1.65 -2.18 19.11
CA VAL A 242 -0.20 -2.16 18.92
C VAL A 242 0.48 -2.38 20.26
N GLN A 243 -0.04 -1.82 21.35
CA GLN A 243 0.48 -2.04 22.70
C GLN A 243 0.25 -3.50 23.16
N LYS A 244 -0.82 -4.19 22.73
CA LYS A 244 -0.99 -5.64 22.98
C LYS A 244 -0.08 -6.50 22.11
N MET A 245 0.07 -6.20 20.82
CA MET A 245 1.07 -6.85 19.94
C MET A 245 2.49 -6.62 20.48
N TRP A 246 2.75 -5.43 21.01
CA TRP A 246 4.01 -5.03 21.64
C TRP A 246 4.20 -5.66 23.03
N TRP A 247 3.15 -5.85 23.82
CA TRP A 247 3.19 -6.58 25.10
C TRP A 247 3.44 -8.07 24.88
N ALA A 248 2.82 -8.67 23.87
CA ALA A 248 3.12 -10.03 23.43
C ALA A 248 4.57 -10.15 22.94
N TRP A 249 5.11 -9.11 22.29
CA TRP A 249 6.49 -9.04 21.84
C TRP A 249 7.52 -8.86 22.97
N ILE A 250 7.28 -7.97 23.94
CA ILE A 250 8.16 -7.78 25.12
C ILE A 250 8.18 -9.03 26.02
N ASN A 251 7.04 -9.71 26.16
CA ASN A 251 6.92 -10.90 26.99
C ASN A 251 7.29 -12.20 26.24
N GLY A 252 7.54 -12.13 24.93
CA GLY A 252 7.92 -13.24 24.06
C GLY A 252 9.42 -13.26 23.73
N THR A 253 10.00 -14.45 23.59
CA THR A 253 11.44 -14.72 23.39
C THR A 253 11.96 -14.41 21.97
N SER A 254 11.68 -13.23 21.41
CA SER A 254 12.18 -12.86 20.07
C SER A 254 13.43 -11.98 20.15
N ILE A 255 14.58 -12.52 19.75
CA ILE A 255 15.83 -11.77 19.61
C ILE A 255 15.77 -11.01 18.29
N VAL A 256 15.58 -9.70 18.37
CA VAL A 256 15.50 -8.86 17.16
C VAL A 256 16.91 -8.40 16.74
N THR A 257 17.24 -8.62 15.46
CA THR A 257 18.50 -8.14 14.88
C THR A 257 18.55 -6.61 14.85
N SER A 258 19.74 -6.01 14.83
CA SER A 258 19.94 -4.54 14.98
C SER A 258 19.17 -3.67 13.97
N ARG A 259 18.71 -4.24 12.84
CA ARG A 259 18.00 -3.52 11.78
C ARG A 259 16.60 -3.03 12.15
N MET A 260 15.95 -3.63 13.15
CA MET A 260 14.61 -3.19 13.59
C MET A 260 14.64 -2.23 14.78
N ARG A 261 15.82 -2.01 15.39
CA ARG A 261 15.96 -1.22 16.63
C ARG A 261 15.34 0.18 16.53
N ASP A 262 15.43 0.79 15.35
CA ASP A 262 14.95 2.17 15.10
C ASP A 262 13.66 2.22 14.28
N LYS A 263 12.95 1.08 14.13
CA LYS A 263 11.69 0.99 13.39
C LYS A 263 10.51 1.15 14.34
N GLN A 264 9.46 1.84 13.89
CA GLN A 264 8.21 2.02 14.64
C GLN A 264 7.06 1.38 13.89
N ILE A 265 6.11 0.79 14.61
CA ILE A 265 4.83 0.33 14.06
C ILE A 265 3.74 1.17 14.72
N LEU A 266 2.90 1.84 13.92
CA LEU A 266 1.87 2.75 14.41
C LEU A 266 0.54 2.40 13.74
N MET A 267 -0.56 2.50 14.48
CA MET A 267 -1.90 2.37 13.91
C MET A 267 -2.48 3.76 13.66
N VAL A 268 -3.07 3.95 12.48
CA VAL A 268 -3.69 5.21 12.06
C VAL A 268 -5.04 4.94 11.40
N ARG A 269 -5.97 5.89 11.47
CA ARG A 269 -7.18 5.82 10.65
C ARG A 269 -6.80 5.90 9.18
N GLU A 270 -7.40 5.06 8.34
CA GLU A 270 -7.08 5.06 6.90
C GLU A 270 -7.34 6.43 6.26
N ASP A 271 -8.45 7.08 6.63
CA ASP A 271 -8.81 8.41 6.11
C ASP A 271 -7.84 9.52 6.53
N SER A 272 -7.05 9.30 7.57
CA SER A 272 -6.06 10.27 8.07
C SER A 272 -4.64 9.89 7.68
N LEU A 273 -4.44 8.82 6.91
CA LEU A 273 -3.11 8.35 6.52
C LEU A 273 -2.32 9.43 5.76
N ALA A 274 -2.95 10.08 4.79
CA ALA A 274 -2.31 11.09 3.96
C ALA A 274 -1.86 12.29 4.80
N ASP A 275 -2.74 12.80 5.66
CA ASP A 275 -2.47 13.94 6.54
C ASP A 275 -1.37 13.61 7.55
N PHE A 276 -1.44 12.42 8.17
CA PHE A 276 -0.42 11.97 9.11
C PHE A 276 0.98 11.87 8.47
N VAL A 277 1.06 11.48 7.20
CA VAL A 277 2.34 11.45 6.48
C VAL A 277 2.77 12.86 6.09
N ALA A 278 1.85 13.72 5.66
CA ALA A 278 2.14 15.10 5.28
C ALA A 278 2.69 15.95 6.44
N GLU A 279 2.19 15.76 7.67
CA GLU A 279 2.69 16.44 8.88
C GLU A 279 4.13 16.06 9.25
N GLN A 280 4.72 15.06 8.60
CA GLN A 280 6.02 14.47 8.94
C GLN A 280 7.10 14.75 7.88
N ILE A 281 6.76 15.45 6.81
CA ILE A 281 7.64 15.85 5.69
C ILE A 281 8.14 17.28 5.91
#